data_AF-A0A2T0XFC0-F1
#
_entry.id   AF-A0A2T0XFC0-F1
#
_cell.length_a   1.000
_cell.length_b   1.000
_cell.length_c   1.000
_cell.angle_alpha   90.00
_cell.angle_beta   90.00
_cell.angle_gamma   90.00
#
_symmetry.space_group_name_H-M   'P 1'
#
loop_
_entity.id
_entity.type
_entity.pdbx_description
1 polymer ?
#
loop_
_entity_poly.entity_id
_entity_poly.type
_entity_poly.pdbx_seq_one_letter_code
_entity_poly.pdbx_strand_id
1 'polypeptide(L)'
;MWTISLDRALSKWALMSTQMGWGQIVVLLIYLTCVWLCFVCGYSARQLKENSIGWFTAAFIIVLLLIENTLHFTELFVFLMRDVATRSGWYEDRRYFQSITLWGVACVTLYFFAWLRHRLDTHWELHSNIIIGLAILIALSFLRIISLHDTDAVLAEIYLGVRLERVFELTGLSLVFYGTLRKLRTI
;
A
#
# COMPACT_ATOMS: atom_id res chain seq x y z
N MET A 1 -14.90 11.47 27.26
CA MET A 1 -15.70 11.38 26.01
C MET A 1 -14.90 10.89 24.79
N TRP A 2 -13.56 11.08 24.74
CA TRP A 2 -12.66 10.45 23.75
C TRP A 2 -12.41 8.95 23.98
N THR A 3 -12.46 8.52 25.25
CA THR A 3 -12.25 7.12 25.66
C THR A 3 -13.29 6.18 25.04
N ILE A 4 -14.57 6.56 25.06
CA ILE A 4 -15.69 5.72 24.58
C ILE A 4 -15.66 5.50 23.05
N SER A 5 -15.13 6.44 22.26
CA SER A 5 -14.94 6.23 20.81
C SER A 5 -13.70 5.39 20.52
N LEU A 6 -12.61 5.61 21.26
CA LEU A 6 -11.39 4.82 21.15
C LEU A 6 -11.64 3.35 21.51
N ASP A 7 -12.33 3.09 22.62
CA ASP A 7 -12.63 1.73 23.09
C ASP A 7 -13.50 0.95 22.09
N ARG A 8 -14.48 1.62 21.47
CA ARG A 8 -15.31 1.03 20.39
C ARG A 8 -14.50 0.77 19.11
N ALA A 9 -13.59 1.67 18.76
CA ALA A 9 -12.73 1.51 17.61
C ALA A 9 -11.73 0.35 17.82
N LEU A 10 -11.11 0.29 19.00
CA LEU A 10 -10.15 -0.75 19.39
C LEU A 10 -10.79 -2.13 19.51
N SER A 11 -12.00 -2.23 20.09
CA SER A 11 -12.73 -3.51 20.14
C SER A 11 -13.10 -4.02 18.76
N LYS A 12 -13.59 -3.15 17.87
CA LYS A 12 -13.87 -3.51 16.47
C LYS A 12 -12.60 -3.93 15.74
N TRP A 13 -11.52 -3.19 15.93
CA TRP A 13 -10.19 -3.49 15.38
C TRP A 13 -9.63 -4.82 15.87
N ALA A 14 -9.76 -5.14 17.16
CA ALA A 14 -9.31 -6.41 17.74
C ALA A 14 -10.10 -7.61 17.18
N LEU A 15 -11.40 -7.44 16.93
CA LEU A 15 -12.22 -8.46 16.28
C LEU A 15 -11.82 -8.68 14.81
N MET A 16 -11.46 -7.61 14.10
CA MET A 16 -11.01 -7.70 12.70
C MET A 16 -9.63 -8.34 12.58
N SER A 17 -8.68 -7.99 13.46
CA SER A 17 -7.32 -8.52 13.44
C SER A 17 -7.21 -9.98 13.86
N THR A 18 -8.11 -10.45 14.73
CA THR A 18 -8.14 -11.86 15.17
C THR A 18 -8.76 -12.81 14.15
N GLN A 19 -9.60 -12.31 13.25
CA GLN A 19 -10.21 -13.10 12.16
C GLN A 19 -9.35 -13.06 10.90
N MET A 20 -8.12 -13.58 10.99
CA MET A 20 -7.29 -13.76 9.80
C MET A 20 -7.80 -14.93 8.94
N GLY A 21 -8.43 -14.60 7.82
CA GLY A 21 -8.79 -15.60 6.82
C GLY A 21 -7.56 -16.17 6.11
N TRP A 22 -7.63 -17.41 5.63
CA TRP A 22 -6.55 -18.06 4.87
C TRP A 22 -6.03 -17.20 3.70
N GLY A 23 -6.91 -16.45 3.03
CA GLY A 23 -6.52 -15.54 1.96
C GLY A 23 -5.56 -14.43 2.40
N GLN A 24 -5.68 -13.93 3.64
CA GLN A 24 -4.77 -12.91 4.19
C GLN A 24 -3.40 -13.50 4.49
N ILE A 25 -3.34 -14.72 5.02
CA ILE A 25 -2.08 -15.43 5.27
C ILE A 25 -1.29 -15.60 3.97
N VAL A 26 -1.96 -16.02 2.89
CA VAL A 26 -1.32 -16.18 1.57
C VAL A 26 -0.72 -14.86 1.09
N VAL A 27 -1.47 -13.75 1.16
CA VAL A 27 -0.93 -12.46 0.71
C VAL A 27 0.17 -11.95 1.61
N LEU A 28 0.08 -12.15 2.93
CA LEU A 28 1.16 -11.85 3.86
C LEU A 28 2.45 -12.58 3.46
N LEU A 29 2.38 -13.86 3.11
CA LEU A 29 3.54 -14.62 2.62
C LEU A 29 4.09 -14.05 1.30
N ILE A 30 3.23 -13.60 0.39
CA ILE A 30 3.66 -12.96 -0.87
C ILE A 30 4.39 -11.63 -0.59
N TYR A 31 3.85 -10.79 0.30
CA TYR A 31 4.53 -9.55 0.74
C TYR A 31 5.89 -9.86 1.33
N LEU A 32 5.98 -10.80 2.29
CA LEU A 32 7.25 -11.19 2.92
C LEU A 32 8.27 -11.69 1.89
N THR A 33 7.82 -12.46 0.91
CA THR A 33 8.67 -12.94 -0.19
C THR A 33 9.19 -11.77 -1.03
N CYS A 34 8.33 -10.81 -1.39
CA CYS A 34 8.74 -9.62 -2.12
C CYS A 34 9.73 -8.75 -1.34
N VAL A 35 9.51 -8.57 -0.04
CA VAL A 35 10.46 -7.85 0.85
C VAL A 35 11.81 -8.54 0.87
N TRP A 36 11.83 -9.86 1.06
CA TRP A 36 13.05 -10.64 1.08
C TRP A 36 13.82 -10.54 -0.25
N LEU A 37 13.13 -10.69 -1.38
CA LEU A 37 13.74 -10.57 -2.71
C LEU A 37 14.30 -9.16 -2.97
N CYS A 38 13.59 -8.11 -2.57
CA CYS A 38 14.10 -6.73 -2.65
C CYS A 38 15.35 -6.55 -1.78
N PHE A 39 15.39 -7.16 -0.59
CA PHE A 39 16.56 -7.09 0.29
C PHE A 39 17.77 -7.83 -0.31
N VAL A 40 17.57 -9.02 -0.88
CA VAL A 40 18.61 -9.78 -1.59
C VAL A 40 19.14 -8.97 -2.78
N CYS A 41 18.26 -8.40 -3.61
CA CYS A 41 18.65 -7.55 -4.74
C CYS A 41 19.45 -6.32 -4.28
N GLY A 42 19.04 -5.69 -3.17
CA GLY A 42 19.76 -4.56 -2.58
C GLY A 42 21.14 -4.93 -2.05
N TYR A 43 21.26 -6.11 -1.43
CA TYR A 43 22.54 -6.63 -0.95
C TYR A 43 23.50 -6.94 -2.12
N SER A 44 23.02 -7.63 -3.16
CA SER A 44 23.80 -7.92 -4.37
C SER A 44 24.21 -6.64 -5.12
N ALA A 45 23.30 -5.66 -5.25
CA ALA A 45 23.62 -4.36 -5.86
C ALA A 45 24.72 -3.63 -5.08
N ARG A 46 24.73 -3.73 -3.74
CA ARG A 46 25.77 -3.14 -2.90
C ARG A 46 27.14 -3.78 -3.14
N GLN A 47 27.19 -5.09 -3.36
CA GLN A 47 28.44 -5.80 -3.69
C GLN A 47 28.98 -5.38 -5.07
N LEU A 48 28.10 -5.17 -6.03
CA LEU A 48 28.43 -4.70 -7.39
C LEU A 48 28.73 -3.19 -7.48
N LYS A 49 28.78 -2.47 -6.35
CA LYS A 49 28.92 -1.00 -6.27
C LYS A 49 27.83 -0.23 -7.03
N GLU A 50 26.68 -0.86 -7.28
CA GLU A 50 25.50 -0.22 -7.83
C GLU A 50 24.69 0.50 -6.74
N ASN A 51 23.71 1.31 -7.13
CA ASN A 51 22.84 2.00 -6.20
C ASN A 51 21.87 1.04 -5.47
N SER A 52 22.27 0.60 -4.28
CA SER A 52 21.47 -0.29 -3.42
C SER A 52 20.32 0.40 -2.67
N ILE A 53 20.34 1.74 -2.57
CA ILE A 53 19.38 2.50 -1.77
C ILE A 53 17.96 2.29 -2.28
N GLY A 54 17.74 2.30 -3.60
CA GLY A 54 16.40 2.13 -4.19
C GLY A 54 15.75 0.80 -3.80
N TRP A 55 16.53 -0.28 -3.70
CA TRP A 55 16.05 -1.61 -3.32
C TRP A 55 15.67 -1.70 -1.84
N PHE A 56 16.49 -1.10 -0.95
CA PHE A 56 16.14 -1.02 0.47
C PHE A 56 14.93 -0.12 0.71
N THR A 57 14.80 0.98 -0.02
CA THR A 57 13.61 1.83 0.06
C THR A 57 12.36 1.09 -0.43
N ALA A 58 12.45 0.34 -1.53
CA ALA A 58 11.36 -0.51 -2.00
C ALA A 58 10.95 -1.55 -0.95
N ALA A 59 11.93 -2.26 -0.36
CA ALA A 59 11.67 -3.23 0.72
C ALA A 59 10.97 -2.57 1.91
N PHE A 60 11.47 -1.40 2.35
CA PHE A 60 10.90 -0.64 3.45
C PHE A 60 9.43 -0.25 3.19
N ILE A 61 9.11 0.18 1.97
CA ILE A 61 7.74 0.55 1.60
C ILE A 61 6.82 -0.66 1.59
N ILE A 62 7.27 -1.79 1.04
CA ILE A 62 6.47 -3.03 1.02
C ILE A 62 6.19 -3.49 2.45
N VAL A 63 7.14 -3.32 3.38
CA VAL A 63 6.92 -3.58 4.82
C VAL A 63 5.87 -2.64 5.40
N LEU A 64 5.94 -1.34 5.12
CA LEU A 64 4.93 -0.39 5.59
C LEU A 64 3.53 -0.75 5.07
N LEU A 65 3.42 -1.10 3.79
CA LEU A 65 2.17 -1.53 3.16
C LEU A 65 1.67 -2.86 3.75
N LEU A 66 2.56 -3.81 4.04
CA LEU A 66 2.21 -5.05 4.72
C LEU A 66 1.63 -4.78 6.11
N ILE A 67 2.27 -3.89 6.89
CA ILE A 67 1.79 -3.51 8.22
C ILE A 67 0.42 -2.84 8.13
N GLU A 68 0.26 -1.89 7.20
CA GLU A 68 -1.01 -1.19 6.95
C GLU A 68 -2.13 -2.18 6.61
N ASN A 69 -1.86 -3.12 5.71
CA ASN A 69 -2.81 -4.14 5.26
C ASN A 69 -3.15 -5.16 6.35
N THR A 70 -2.17 -5.58 7.16
CA THR A 70 -2.34 -6.62 8.19
C THR A 70 -3.01 -6.09 9.44
N LEU A 71 -2.65 -4.87 9.85
CA LEU A 71 -3.24 -4.25 11.03
C LEU A 71 -4.57 -3.56 10.72
N HIS A 72 -5.04 -3.52 9.47
CA HIS A 72 -6.26 -2.76 9.13
C HIS A 72 -6.23 -1.31 9.68
N PHE A 73 -5.04 -0.69 9.72
CA PHE A 73 -4.84 0.61 10.35
C PHE A 73 -5.68 1.69 9.67
N THR A 74 -5.86 1.57 8.35
CA THR A 74 -6.67 2.45 7.53
C THR A 74 -8.14 2.46 7.97
N GLU A 75 -8.74 1.30 8.26
CA GLU A 75 -10.12 1.23 8.74
C GLU A 75 -10.30 1.90 10.10
N LEU A 76 -9.32 1.71 11.00
CA LEU A 76 -9.29 2.35 12.31
C LEU A 76 -9.20 3.89 12.16
N PHE A 77 -8.29 4.35 11.30
CA PHE A 77 -8.07 5.77 11.04
C PHE A 77 -9.31 6.44 10.44
N VAL A 78 -9.93 5.83 9.42
CA VAL A 78 -11.14 6.35 8.78
C VAL A 78 -12.30 6.40 9.78
N PHE A 79 -12.45 5.40 10.64
CA PHE A 79 -13.48 5.39 11.68
C PHE A 79 -13.29 6.55 12.68
N LEU A 80 -12.06 6.76 13.16
CA LEU A 80 -11.73 7.86 14.06
C LEU A 80 -11.97 9.23 13.41
N MET A 81 -11.52 9.40 12.16
CA MET A 81 -11.72 10.63 11.41
C MET A 81 -13.20 10.93 11.19
N ARG A 82 -14.02 9.91 10.92
CA ARG A 82 -15.47 10.06 10.78
C ARG A 82 -16.14 10.52 12.08
N ASP A 83 -15.75 9.96 13.22
CA ASP A 83 -16.29 10.36 14.54
C ASP A 83 -15.91 11.82 14.86
N VAL A 84 -14.65 12.21 14.59
CA VAL A 84 -14.19 13.60 14.74
C VAL A 84 -14.97 14.54 13.83
N ALA A 85 -15.07 14.23 12.53
CA ALA A 85 -15.77 15.07 11.56
C ALA A 85 -17.25 15.26 11.89
N THR A 86 -17.91 14.23 12.41
CA THR A 86 -19.33 14.29 12.82
C THR A 86 -19.51 15.21 14.03
N ARG A 87 -18.61 15.16 15.01
CA ARG A 87 -18.68 16.00 16.21
C ARG A 87 -18.31 17.45 15.94
N SER A 88 -17.37 17.69 15.02
CA SER A 88 -16.92 19.03 14.64
C SER A 88 -17.88 19.73 13.66
N GLY A 89 -18.95 19.07 13.21
CA GLY A 89 -19.93 19.64 12.27
C GLY A 89 -19.44 19.76 10.83
N TRP A 90 -18.20 19.34 10.52
CA TRP A 90 -17.61 19.42 9.18
C TRP A 90 -17.91 18.20 8.31
N TYR A 91 -18.81 17.33 8.75
CA TYR A 91 -19.20 16.14 7.99
C TYR A 91 -19.85 16.50 6.64
N GLU A 92 -20.51 17.65 6.54
CA GLU A 92 -21.10 18.15 5.29
C GLU A 92 -20.03 18.54 4.25
N ASP A 93 -18.87 19.04 4.70
CA ASP A 93 -17.74 19.43 3.85
C ASP A 93 -16.79 18.27 3.47
N ARG A 94 -17.20 17.02 3.71
CA ARG A 94 -16.40 15.81 3.42
C ARG A 94 -15.80 15.79 2.01
N ARG A 95 -16.53 16.28 1.00
CA ARG A 95 -16.07 16.30 -0.40
C ARG A 95 -14.87 17.24 -0.60
N TYR A 96 -14.84 18.36 0.13
CA TYR A 96 -13.74 19.32 0.06
C TYR A 96 -12.46 18.68 0.62
N PHE A 97 -12.53 18.07 1.80
CA PHE A 97 -11.39 17.37 2.40
C PHE A 97 -10.92 16.18 1.56
N GLN A 98 -11.85 15.37 1.02
CA GLN A 98 -11.51 14.27 0.12
C GLN A 98 -10.74 14.74 -1.12
N SER A 99 -11.15 15.87 -1.72
CA SER A 99 -10.46 16.42 -2.89
C SER A 99 -9.04 16.89 -2.57
N ILE A 100 -8.83 17.57 -1.44
CA ILE A 100 -7.50 18.01 -0.99
C ILE A 100 -6.61 16.81 -0.69
N THR A 101 -7.14 15.81 0.02
CA THR A 101 -6.40 14.58 0.30
C THR A 101 -6.03 13.85 -0.98
N LEU A 102 -6.94 13.73 -1.95
CA LEU A 102 -6.65 13.11 -3.25
C LEU A 102 -5.53 13.83 -4.00
N TRP A 103 -5.57 15.16 -4.09
CA TRP A 103 -4.51 15.94 -4.71
C TRP A 103 -3.19 15.82 -3.97
N GLY A 104 -3.19 15.88 -2.64
CA GLY A 104 -2.00 15.70 -1.82
C GLY A 104 -1.36 14.32 -2.05
N VAL A 105 -2.18 13.26 -2.05
CA VAL A 105 -1.77 11.90 -2.37
C VAL A 105 -1.18 11.80 -3.76
N ALA A 106 -1.85 12.34 -4.78
CA ALA A 106 -1.39 12.28 -6.16
C ALA A 106 -0.01 12.94 -6.30
N CYS A 107 0.18 14.12 -5.69
CA CYS A 107 1.46 14.83 -5.69
C CYS A 107 2.57 14.05 -4.99
N VAL A 108 2.31 13.50 -3.79
CA VAL A 108 3.29 12.70 -3.03
C VAL A 108 3.67 11.45 -3.81
N THR A 109 2.68 10.78 -4.39
CA THR A 109 2.87 9.56 -5.21
C THR A 109 3.73 9.86 -6.43
N LEU A 110 3.43 10.92 -7.19
CA LEU A 110 4.21 11.35 -8.35
C LEU A 110 5.64 11.75 -8.00
N TYR A 111 5.81 12.53 -6.93
CA TYR A 111 7.14 12.92 -6.44
C TYR A 111 7.97 11.68 -6.06
N PHE A 112 7.35 10.76 -5.32
CA PHE A 112 8.00 9.52 -4.93
C PHE A 112 8.41 8.67 -6.13
N PHE A 113 7.57 8.61 -7.17
CA PHE A 113 7.91 7.92 -8.43
C PHE A 113 9.07 8.55 -9.17
N ALA A 114 9.06 9.88 -9.30
CA ALA A 114 10.17 10.60 -9.92
C ALA A 114 11.49 10.37 -9.17
N TRP A 115 11.43 10.41 -7.83
CA TRP A 115 12.59 10.15 -6.98
C TRP A 115 13.09 8.71 -7.10
N LEU A 116 12.20 7.71 -7.05
CA LEU A 116 12.56 6.30 -7.12
C LEU A 116 13.12 5.94 -8.51
N ARG A 117 12.52 6.49 -9.57
CA ARG A 117 13.05 6.39 -10.95
C ARG A 117 14.49 6.88 -11.02
N HIS A 118 14.77 8.07 -10.51
CA HIS A 118 16.12 8.63 -10.55
C HIS A 118 17.12 7.82 -9.72
N ARG A 119 16.68 7.15 -8.66
CA ARG A 119 17.55 6.25 -7.88
C ARG A 119 17.82 4.92 -8.57
N LEU A 120 16.94 4.47 -9.45
CA LEU A 120 17.07 3.20 -10.20
C LEU A 120 17.51 3.43 -11.67
N ASP A 121 18.02 4.63 -11.98
CA ASP A 121 18.19 5.17 -13.35
C ASP A 121 19.06 4.32 -14.28
N THR A 122 19.96 3.50 -13.76
CA THR A 122 20.97 2.83 -14.60
C THR A 122 20.36 1.84 -15.59
N HIS A 123 19.17 1.28 -15.33
CA HIS A 123 18.49 0.36 -16.25
C HIS A 123 16.95 0.36 -16.10
N TRP A 124 16.27 1.35 -16.65
CA TRP A 124 14.80 1.47 -16.59
C TRP A 124 14.06 0.19 -17.02
N GLU A 125 14.52 -0.53 -18.03
CA GLU A 125 13.89 -1.78 -18.48
C GLU A 125 13.92 -2.91 -17.44
N LEU A 126 14.93 -2.90 -16.56
CA LEU A 126 15.07 -3.86 -15.47
C LEU A 126 14.26 -3.46 -14.23
N HIS A 127 14.09 -2.15 -14.00
CA HIS A 127 13.48 -1.64 -12.76
C HIS A 127 12.03 -1.17 -12.91
N SER A 128 11.55 -0.91 -14.14
CA SER A 128 10.20 -0.40 -14.42
C SER A 128 9.10 -1.24 -13.79
N ASN A 129 9.22 -2.56 -13.81
CA ASN A 129 8.22 -3.47 -13.22
C ASN A 129 8.04 -3.25 -11.71
N ILE A 130 9.13 -3.08 -10.95
CA ILE A 130 9.05 -2.82 -9.51
C ILE A 130 8.45 -1.45 -9.24
N ILE A 131 8.86 -0.44 -10.01
CA ILE A 131 8.35 0.91 -9.85
C ILE A 131 6.84 0.95 -10.11
N ILE A 132 6.36 0.33 -11.20
CA ILE A 132 4.93 0.25 -11.51
C ILE A 132 4.19 -0.58 -10.47
N GLY A 133 4.76 -1.70 -10.02
CA GLY A 133 4.16 -2.53 -8.97
C GLY A 133 3.97 -1.76 -7.67
N LEU A 134 5.00 -1.03 -7.21
CA LEU A 134 4.92 -0.15 -6.05
C LEU A 134 3.90 0.98 -6.26
N ALA A 135 3.78 1.53 -7.47
CA ALA A 135 2.77 2.53 -7.81
C ALA A 135 1.36 2.05 -7.60
N ILE A 136 1.07 0.85 -8.08
CA ILE A 136 -0.24 0.24 -7.89
C ILE A 136 -0.50 0.03 -6.39
N LEU A 137 0.44 -0.53 -5.64
CA LEU A 137 0.24 -0.81 -4.22
C LEU A 137 0.05 0.46 -3.37
N ILE A 138 0.87 1.49 -3.61
CA ILE A 138 0.76 2.78 -2.92
C ILE A 138 -0.56 3.45 -3.28
N ALA A 139 -0.93 3.48 -4.57
CA ALA A 139 -2.19 4.06 -5.00
C ALA A 139 -3.39 3.36 -4.37
N LEU A 140 -3.39 2.02 -4.28
CA LEU A 140 -4.45 1.26 -3.61
C LEU A 140 -4.55 1.61 -2.13
N SER A 141 -3.42 1.66 -1.42
CA SER A 141 -3.38 2.06 -0.01
C SER A 141 -4.02 3.43 0.21
N PHE A 142 -3.70 4.39 -0.65
CA PHE A 142 -4.30 5.72 -0.55
C PHE A 142 -5.77 5.76 -0.98
N LEU A 143 -6.18 5.01 -2.01
CA LEU A 143 -7.59 4.91 -2.41
C LEU A 143 -8.45 4.44 -1.23
N ARG A 144 -7.97 3.48 -0.42
CA ARG A 144 -8.65 3.04 0.80
C ARG A 144 -8.79 4.16 1.84
N ILE A 145 -7.83 5.07 1.95
CA ILE A 145 -7.87 6.19 2.90
C ILE A 145 -8.92 7.23 2.48
N ILE A 146 -9.04 7.50 1.19
CA ILE A 146 -9.87 8.61 0.68
C ILE A 146 -11.38 8.27 0.80
N SER A 147 -11.75 6.99 0.92
CA SER A 147 -13.12 6.50 1.09
C SER A 147 -14.15 7.34 0.32
N LEU A 148 -13.93 7.48 -0.99
CA LEU A 148 -14.99 8.00 -1.85
C LEU A 148 -16.04 6.90 -1.88
N HIS A 149 -17.21 7.19 -1.33
CA HIS A 149 -18.32 6.23 -1.21
C HIS A 149 -18.60 5.48 -2.53
N ASP A 150 -18.34 6.14 -3.67
CA ASP A 150 -18.51 5.58 -5.00
C ASP A 150 -17.31 4.72 -5.48
N THR A 151 -16.05 5.05 -5.12
CA THR A 151 -14.90 4.22 -5.51
C THR A 151 -14.72 3.02 -4.61
N ASP A 152 -15.04 3.13 -3.32
CA ASP A 152 -15.03 1.99 -2.40
C ASP A 152 -16.07 0.95 -2.83
N ALA A 153 -17.22 1.39 -3.35
CA ALA A 153 -18.24 0.49 -3.89
C ALA A 153 -17.74 -0.29 -5.11
N VAL A 154 -17.01 0.37 -6.02
CA VAL A 154 -16.40 -0.28 -7.20
C VAL A 154 -15.23 -1.18 -6.80
N LEU A 155 -14.38 -0.78 -5.85
CA LEU A 155 -13.25 -1.61 -5.40
C LEU A 155 -13.70 -2.81 -4.56
N ALA A 156 -14.77 -2.64 -3.78
CA ALA A 156 -15.43 -3.71 -3.03
C ALA A 156 -16.37 -4.56 -3.91
N GLU A 157 -16.59 -4.17 -5.17
CA GLU A 157 -17.38 -4.93 -6.12
C GLU A 157 -16.73 -6.29 -6.35
N ILE A 158 -17.53 -7.33 -6.15
CA ILE A 158 -17.08 -8.71 -6.28
C ILE A 158 -17.27 -9.09 -7.75
N TYR A 159 -16.19 -9.00 -8.53
CA TYR A 159 -16.18 -9.49 -9.89
C TYR A 159 -15.67 -10.94 -9.89
N LEU A 160 -16.48 -11.89 -10.36
CA LEU A 160 -16.15 -13.33 -10.38
C LEU A 160 -15.82 -13.94 -9.00
N GLY A 161 -16.40 -13.43 -7.91
CA GLY A 161 -16.12 -13.92 -6.56
C GLY A 161 -14.86 -13.33 -5.90
N VAL A 162 -14.14 -12.42 -6.59
CA VAL A 162 -12.92 -11.77 -6.09
C VAL A 162 -13.13 -10.26 -6.04
N ARG A 163 -12.70 -9.62 -4.96
CA ARG A 163 -12.75 -8.14 -4.83
C ARG A 163 -11.70 -7.53 -5.76
N LEU A 164 -12.08 -6.51 -6.53
CA LEU A 164 -11.18 -5.84 -7.48
C LEU A 164 -9.91 -5.30 -6.79
N GLU A 165 -10.07 -4.78 -5.58
CA GLU A 165 -8.96 -4.38 -4.71
C GLU A 165 -7.87 -5.46 -4.58
N ARG A 166 -8.29 -6.72 -4.38
CA ARG A 166 -7.38 -7.86 -4.23
C ARG A 166 -6.69 -8.19 -5.54
N VAL A 167 -7.37 -8.02 -6.66
CA VAL A 167 -6.78 -8.22 -8.00
C VAL A 167 -5.68 -7.20 -8.26
N PHE A 168 -5.93 -5.92 -7.98
CA PHE A 168 -4.91 -4.88 -8.14
C PHE A 168 -3.74 -5.08 -7.17
N GLU A 169 -4.00 -5.47 -5.92
CA GLU A 169 -2.95 -5.77 -4.94
C GLU A 169 -2.05 -6.92 -5.41
N LEU A 170 -2.66 -8.03 -5.85
CA LEU A 170 -1.92 -9.16 -6.40
C LEU A 170 -1.17 -8.79 -7.68
N THR A 171 -1.73 -7.92 -8.52
CA THR A 171 -1.06 -7.41 -9.72
C THR A 171 0.18 -6.60 -9.36
N GLY A 172 0.06 -5.68 -8.41
CA GLY A 172 1.19 -4.88 -7.91
C GLY A 172 2.30 -5.75 -7.33
N LEU A 173 1.95 -6.72 -6.48
CA LEU A 173 2.90 -7.69 -5.92
C LEU A 173 3.56 -8.56 -7.00
N SER A 174 2.78 -9.02 -7.97
CA SER A 174 3.30 -9.85 -9.08
C SER A 174 4.32 -9.10 -9.92
N LEU A 175 4.11 -7.79 -10.15
CA LEU A 175 5.07 -6.95 -10.87
C LEU A 175 6.37 -6.73 -10.08
N VAL A 176 6.26 -6.50 -8.77
CA VAL A 176 7.44 -6.40 -7.88
C VAL A 176 8.21 -7.73 -7.86
N PHE A 177 7.51 -8.85 -7.70
CA PHE A 177 8.08 -10.18 -7.71
C PHE A 177 8.78 -10.48 -9.05
N TYR A 178 8.13 -10.19 -10.17
CA TYR A 178 8.72 -10.40 -11.49
C TYR A 178 9.94 -9.51 -11.74
N GLY A 179 9.89 -8.24 -11.33
CA GLY A 179 11.02 -7.33 -11.46
C GLY A 179 12.23 -7.74 -10.62
N THR A 180 12.02 -8.20 -9.38
CA THR A 180 13.11 -8.72 -8.52
C THR A 180 13.72 -9.99 -9.11
N LEU A 181 12.92 -10.92 -9.63
CA LEU A 181 13.42 -12.13 -10.29
C LEU A 181 14.25 -11.83 -11.55
N ARG A 182 13.82 -10.86 -12.37
CA ARG A 182 14.61 -10.44 -13.55
C ARG A 182 15.98 -9.90 -13.15
N LYS A 183 16.07 -9.10 -12.09
CA LYS A 183 17.37 -8.61 -11.60
C LYS A 183 18.23 -9.75 -11.07
N LEU A 184 17.67 -10.68 -10.29
CA LEU A 184 18.40 -11.85 -9.78
C LEU A 184 18.97 -12.74 -10.88
N ARG A 185 18.26 -12.87 -12.02
CA ARG A 185 18.77 -13.63 -13.18
C ARG A 185 19.95 -12.94 -13.89
N THR A 186 20.09 -11.64 -13.70
CA THR A 186 21.10 -10.81 -14.37
C THR A 186 22.36 -10.61 -13.50
N ILE A 187 22.27 -10.93 -12.20
CA ILE A 187 23.39 -10.98 -11.24
C ILE A 187 24.11 -12.32 -11.40
#